data_AF-A0A451C5U5-F1
#
_entry.id   AF-A0A451C5U5-F1
#
_cell.length_a   1.000
_cell.length_b   1.000
_cell.length_c   1.000
_cell.angle_alpha   90.00
_cell.angle_beta   90.00
_cell.angle_gamma   90.00
#
_symmetry.space_group_name_H-M   'P 1'
#
loop_
_entity.id
_entity.type
_entity.pdbx_description
1 polymer ?
#
loop_
_entity_poly.entity_id
_entity_poly.type
_entity_poly.pdbx_seq_one_letter_code
_entity_poly.pdbx_strand_id
1 'polypeptide(L)'
;MTRAGRLASATATQWVRNYTGKNLVCGYCKWFAVDPLCAVIELRALGAPISAEREEQLRRSAERKSKDRAARKRQRAEDRDEYPDSDGTFAYIAGYTPAGFPYGVTWEELGQEPPWL
;
A
#
# COMPACT_ATOMS: atom_id res chain seq x y z
N MET A 1 0.89 -19.41 3.97
CA MET A 1 0.41 -20.54 3.15
C MET A 1 1.03 -20.46 1.76
N THR A 2 1.59 -21.55 1.24
CA THR A 2 2.16 -21.59 -0.12
C THR A 2 1.06 -21.65 -1.18
N ARG A 3 1.37 -21.29 -2.44
CA ARG A 3 0.43 -21.42 -3.57
C ARG A 3 -0.11 -22.84 -3.70
N ALA A 4 0.76 -23.84 -3.63
CA ALA A 4 0.37 -25.25 -3.66
C ALA A 4 -0.60 -25.60 -2.53
N GLY A 5 -0.35 -25.11 -1.31
CA GLY A 5 -1.26 -25.29 -0.18
C GLY A 5 -2.63 -24.67 -0.41
N ARG A 6 -2.70 -23.46 -0.97
CA ARG A 6 -3.98 -22.79 -1.31
C ARG A 6 -4.79 -23.59 -2.32
N LEU A 7 -4.15 -24.03 -3.40
CA LEU A 7 -4.80 -24.83 -4.44
C LEU A 7 -5.29 -26.17 -3.88
N ALA A 8 -4.46 -26.88 -3.12
CA ALA A 8 -4.85 -28.13 -2.47
C ALA A 8 -6.05 -27.94 -1.53
N SER A 9 -6.04 -26.89 -0.70
CA SER A 9 -7.16 -26.55 0.18
C SER A 9 -8.43 -26.20 -0.59
N ALA A 10 -8.33 -25.38 -1.64
CA ALA A 10 -9.47 -24.99 -2.46
C ALA A 10 -10.08 -26.19 -3.22
N THR A 11 -9.25 -27.12 -3.70
CA THR A 11 -9.70 -28.36 -4.34
C THR A 11 -10.34 -29.30 -3.34
N ALA A 12 -9.70 -29.53 -2.18
CA ALA A 12 -10.21 -30.43 -1.14
C ALA A 12 -11.57 -29.98 -0.57
N THR A 13 -11.75 -28.66 -0.41
CA THR A 13 -13.02 -28.08 0.06
C THR A 13 -14.05 -27.82 -1.05
N GLN A 14 -13.68 -28.10 -2.31
CA GLN A 14 -14.45 -27.75 -3.50
C GLN A 14 -14.92 -26.28 -3.48
N TRP A 15 -14.06 -25.39 -2.98
CA TRP A 15 -14.42 -24.01 -2.63
C TRP A 15 -15.07 -23.26 -3.79
N VAL A 16 -14.54 -23.42 -5.01
CA VAL A 16 -15.07 -22.77 -6.22
C VAL A 16 -16.50 -23.20 -6.53
N ARG A 17 -16.82 -24.49 -6.34
CA ARG A 17 -18.17 -25.04 -6.60
C ARG A 17 -19.17 -24.60 -5.54
N ASN A 18 -18.72 -24.52 -4.28
CA ASN A 18 -19.56 -24.19 -3.14
C ASN A 18 -19.68 -22.67 -2.90
N TYR A 19 -18.97 -21.83 -3.65
CA TYR A 19 -19.00 -20.39 -3.47
C TYR A 19 -20.30 -19.78 -3.99
N THR A 20 -21.07 -19.16 -3.09
CA THR A 20 -22.38 -18.56 -3.40
C THR A 20 -22.35 -17.03 -3.57
N GLY A 21 -21.19 -16.41 -3.39
CA GLY A 21 -21.06 -14.96 -3.48
C GLY A 21 -21.06 -14.43 -4.91
N LYS A 22 -21.42 -13.15 -5.09
CA LYS A 22 -21.47 -12.49 -6.40
C LYS A 22 -20.10 -12.38 -7.08
N ASN A 23 -19.03 -12.23 -6.29
CA ASN A 23 -17.70 -11.91 -6.80
C ASN A 23 -16.68 -12.97 -6.34
N LEU A 24 -16.51 -13.99 -7.18
CA LEU A 24 -15.59 -15.12 -6.92
C LEU A 24 -14.16 -14.68 -6.59
N VAL A 25 -13.61 -13.74 -7.35
CA VAL A 25 -12.25 -13.20 -7.13
C VAL A 25 -12.14 -12.54 -5.75
N CYS A 26 -13.10 -11.68 -5.39
CA CYS A 26 -13.11 -11.01 -4.10
C CYS A 26 -13.30 -12.00 -2.94
N GLY A 27 -14.16 -13.00 -3.11
CA GLY A 27 -14.30 -14.10 -2.15
C GLY A 27 -12.99 -14.84 -1.93
N TYR A 28 -12.29 -15.16 -3.02
CA TYR A 28 -11.03 -15.89 -2.97
C TYR A 28 -9.92 -15.07 -2.30
N CYS A 29 -9.82 -13.77 -2.65
CA CYS A 29 -8.92 -12.83 -1.99
C CYS A 29 -9.14 -12.79 -0.47
N LYS A 30 -10.41 -12.72 -0.04
CA LYS A 30 -10.75 -12.67 1.40
C LYS A 30 -10.44 -13.98 2.11
N TRP A 31 -10.72 -15.11 1.47
CA TRP A 31 -10.51 -16.43 2.08
C TRP A 31 -9.02 -16.77 2.22
N PHE A 32 -8.22 -16.51 1.18
CA PHE A 32 -6.82 -16.91 1.14
C PHE A 32 -5.82 -15.75 1.35
N ALA A 33 -6.31 -14.54 1.63
CA ALA A 33 -5.52 -13.33 1.82
C ALA A 33 -4.54 -13.05 0.65
N VAL A 34 -5.02 -13.22 -0.59
CA VAL A 34 -4.24 -12.97 -1.82
C VAL A 34 -4.71 -11.73 -2.56
N ASP A 35 -3.84 -11.14 -3.37
CA ASP A 35 -4.23 -10.06 -4.26
C ASP A 35 -5.14 -10.54 -5.41
N PRO A 36 -5.91 -9.64 -6.04
CA PRO A 36 -6.86 -10.01 -7.10
C PRO A 36 -6.23 -10.67 -8.32
N LEU A 37 -4.97 -10.35 -8.69
CA LEU A 37 -4.33 -10.95 -9.85
C LEU A 37 -3.90 -12.39 -9.54
N CYS A 38 -3.31 -12.62 -8.36
CA CYS A 38 -3.05 -13.98 -7.88
C CYS A 38 -4.33 -14.82 -7.79
N ALA A 39 -5.41 -14.24 -7.24
CA ALA A 39 -6.71 -14.92 -7.17
C ALA A 39 -7.21 -15.34 -8.56
N VAL A 40 -7.10 -14.50 -9.59
CA VAL A 40 -7.50 -14.85 -10.97
C VAL A 40 -6.69 -16.03 -11.51
N ILE A 41 -5.37 -16.00 -11.35
CA ILE A 41 -4.48 -17.07 -11.84
C ILE A 41 -4.81 -18.41 -11.16
N GLU A 42 -5.02 -18.39 -9.84
CA GLU A 42 -5.33 -19.58 -9.06
C GLU A 42 -6.74 -20.11 -9.36
N LEU A 43 -7.74 -19.23 -9.48
CA LEU A 43 -9.10 -19.60 -9.87
C LEU A 43 -9.14 -20.20 -11.28
N ARG A 44 -8.35 -19.69 -12.23
CA ARG A 44 -8.18 -20.31 -13.56
C ARG A 44 -7.60 -21.72 -13.46
N ALA A 45 -6.58 -21.92 -12.61
CA ALA A 45 -6.01 -23.25 -12.37
C ALA A 45 -7.02 -24.22 -11.71
N LEU A 46 -7.97 -23.69 -10.94
CA LEU A 46 -9.08 -24.45 -10.35
C LEU A 46 -10.27 -24.66 -11.31
N GLY A 47 -10.17 -24.18 -12.55
CA GLY A 47 -11.21 -24.35 -13.59
C GLY A 47 -12.38 -23.37 -13.48
N ALA A 48 -12.25 -22.26 -12.74
CA ALA A 48 -13.30 -21.25 -12.68
C ALA A 48 -13.40 -20.46 -13.99
N PRO A 49 -14.61 -20.19 -14.50
CA PRO A 49 -14.80 -19.36 -15.69
C PRO A 49 -14.57 -17.88 -15.33
N ILE A 50 -13.36 -17.38 -15.60
CA ILE A 50 -13.02 -15.97 -15.47
C ILE A 50 -12.84 -15.37 -16.87
N SER A 51 -13.60 -14.32 -17.19
CA SER A 51 -13.47 -13.61 -18.47
C SER A 51 -12.14 -12.87 -18.58
N ALA A 52 -11.55 -12.89 -19.77
CA ALA A 52 -10.31 -12.17 -20.06
C ALA A 52 -10.44 -10.65 -19.83
N GLU A 53 -11.61 -10.09 -20.14
CA GLU A 53 -11.92 -8.67 -19.88
C GLU A 53 -11.76 -8.32 -18.40
N ARG A 54 -12.27 -9.18 -17.51
CA ARG A 54 -12.20 -8.94 -16.07
C ARG A 54 -10.77 -9.01 -15.53
N GLU A 55 -9.96 -9.90 -16.09
CA GLU A 55 -8.53 -9.96 -15.78
C GLU A 55 -7.83 -8.66 -16.20
N GLU A 56 -8.12 -8.15 -17.39
CA GLU A 56 -7.52 -6.91 -17.86
C GLU A 56 -7.92 -5.70 -17.03
N GLN A 57 -9.19 -5.60 -16.62
CA GLN A 57 -9.64 -4.55 -15.69
C GLN A 57 -8.88 -4.59 -14.36
N LEU A 58 -8.63 -5.79 -13.82
CA LEU A 58 -7.85 -5.94 -12.59
C LEU A 58 -6.39 -5.54 -12.79
N ARG A 59 -5.76 -5.87 -13.92
CA ARG A 59 -4.40 -5.44 -14.25
C ARG A 59 -4.30 -3.92 -14.32
N ARG A 60 -5.20 -3.28 -15.08
CA ARG A 60 -5.27 -1.81 -15.18
C ARG A 60 -5.47 -1.15 -13.82
N SER A 61 -6.32 -1.72 -12.96
CA SER A 61 -6.53 -1.21 -11.60
C SER A 61 -5.28 -1.35 -10.73
N ALA A 62 -4.58 -2.48 -10.82
CA ALA A 62 -3.33 -2.71 -10.09
C ALA A 62 -2.23 -1.74 -10.53
N GLU A 63 -2.08 -1.51 -11.82
CA GLU A 63 -1.14 -0.53 -12.38
C GLU A 63 -1.44 0.89 -11.92
N ARG A 64 -2.71 1.31 -11.96
CA ARG A 64 -3.14 2.62 -11.43
C ARG A 64 -2.77 2.78 -9.97
N LYS A 65 -3.12 1.80 -9.12
CA LYS A 65 -2.77 1.83 -7.69
C LYS A 65 -1.26 1.88 -7.46
N SER A 66 -0.48 1.18 -8.28
CA SER A 66 0.99 1.23 -8.22
C SER A 66 1.51 2.63 -8.53
N LYS A 67 1.01 3.24 -9.61
CA LYS A 67 1.36 4.61 -10.01
C LYS A 67 0.96 5.62 -8.93
N ASP A 68 -0.23 5.52 -8.38
CA ASP A 68 -0.72 6.41 -7.32
C ASP A 68 0.14 6.29 -6.05
N ARG A 69 0.52 5.08 -5.66
CA ARG A 69 1.44 4.85 -4.53
C ARG A 69 2.81 5.46 -4.79
N ALA A 70 3.34 5.29 -6.00
CA ALA A 70 4.62 5.88 -6.38
C ALA A 70 4.55 7.42 -6.37
N ALA A 71 3.48 8.02 -6.90
CA ALA A 71 3.25 9.45 -6.87
C ALA A 71 3.15 9.99 -5.44
N ARG A 72 2.36 9.35 -4.56
CA ARG A 72 2.27 9.72 -3.14
C ARG A 72 3.60 9.58 -2.40
N LYS A 73 4.40 8.57 -2.75
CA LYS A 73 5.74 8.41 -2.17
C LYS A 73 6.69 9.53 -2.61
N ARG A 74 6.60 9.97 -3.87
CA ARG A 74 7.38 11.10 -4.39
C ARG A 74 6.96 12.40 -3.71
N GLN A 75 5.67 12.69 -3.65
CA GLN A 75 5.16 13.88 -2.96
C GLN A 75 5.62 13.93 -1.50
N ARG A 76 5.51 12.82 -0.75
CA ARG A 76 6.02 12.76 0.63
C ARG A 76 7.53 12.95 0.76
N ALA A 77 8.29 12.62 -0.28
CA ALA A 77 9.73 12.84 -0.29
C ALA A 77 10.05 14.32 -0.60
N GLU A 78 9.33 14.92 -1.55
CA GLU A 78 9.40 16.35 -1.87
C GLU A 78 9.02 17.22 -0.65
N ASP A 79 7.93 16.90 0.06
CA ASP A 79 7.52 17.58 1.29
C ASP A 79 8.59 17.44 2.41
N ARG A 80 9.36 16.35 2.40
CA ARG A 80 10.45 16.13 3.38
C ARG A 80 11.69 16.97 3.04
N ASP A 81 11.94 17.21 1.76
CA ASP A 81 13.04 18.07 1.28
C ASP A 81 12.73 19.57 1.45
N GLU A 82 11.49 19.96 1.80
CA GLU A 82 11.14 21.36 2.10
C GLU A 82 11.72 21.84 3.44
N TYR A 83 12.05 20.91 4.36
CA TYR A 83 12.72 21.19 5.64
C TYR A 83 13.82 20.16 5.93
N PRO A 84 14.91 20.14 5.12
CA PRO A 84 15.92 19.09 5.15
C PRO A 84 16.71 19.06 6.47
N ASP A 85 16.77 20.17 7.20
CA ASP A 85 17.50 20.32 8.47
C ASP A 85 16.58 20.35 9.71
N SER A 86 15.29 20.01 9.56
CA SER A 86 14.41 19.84 10.72
C SER A 86 14.72 18.50 11.39
N ASP A 87 15.76 18.49 12.22
CA ASP A 87 16.19 17.35 13.04
C ASP A 87 15.38 17.21 14.35
N GLY A 88 14.33 18.03 14.51
CA GLY A 88 13.50 18.08 15.70
C GLY A 88 14.00 19.05 16.78
N THR A 89 15.10 19.79 16.57
CA THR A 89 15.64 20.76 17.52
C THR A 89 14.78 22.04 17.60
N PHE A 90 14.31 22.53 16.46
CA PHE A 90 13.53 23.76 16.36
C PHE A 90 12.02 23.47 16.43
N ALA A 91 11.31 24.24 17.27
CA ALA A 91 9.85 24.33 17.27
C ALA A 91 9.35 25.18 16.09
N TYR A 92 10.14 26.15 15.64
CA TYR A 92 9.86 26.97 14.47
C TYR A 92 11.17 27.46 13.83
N ILE A 93 11.36 27.26 12.52
CA ILE A 93 12.53 27.81 11.79
C ILE A 93 12.11 29.12 11.13
N ALA A 94 12.72 30.23 11.54
CA ALA A 94 12.45 31.56 11.01
C ALA A 94 13.17 31.82 9.67
N GLY A 95 14.21 31.05 9.39
CA GLY A 95 14.95 31.10 8.13
C GLY A 95 16.27 30.35 8.19
N TYR A 96 17.08 30.54 7.14
CA TYR A 96 18.41 29.98 7.03
C TYR A 96 19.43 31.10 6.84
N THR A 97 20.57 30.98 7.52
CA THR A 97 21.69 31.90 7.32
C THR A 97 22.26 31.72 5.90
N PRO A 98 23.03 32.68 5.35
CA PRO A 98 23.69 32.52 4.05
C PRO A 98 24.63 31.31 3.97
N ALA A 99 25.09 30.81 5.11
CA ALA A 99 25.92 29.60 5.22
C ALA A 99 25.09 28.30 5.35
N GLY A 100 23.76 28.38 5.29
CA GLY A 100 22.85 27.23 5.29
C GLY A 100 22.42 26.73 6.68
N PHE A 101 22.83 27.36 7.78
CA PHE A 101 22.38 26.95 9.11
C PHE A 101 20.96 27.45 9.39
N PRO A 102 20.03 26.58 9.86
CA PRO A 102 18.69 27.00 10.29
C PRO A 102 18.79 27.83 11.57
N TYR A 103 17.94 28.85 11.69
CA TYR A 103 17.74 29.59 12.94
C TYR A 103 16.25 29.81 13.18
N GLY A 104 15.87 29.86 14.45
CA GLY A 104 14.49 29.95 14.86
C GLY A 104 14.32 29.70 16.35
N VAL A 105 13.12 29.30 16.76
CA VAL A 105 12.77 29.01 18.16
C VAL A 105 12.92 27.52 18.39
N THR A 106 13.67 27.14 19.42
CA THR A 106 13.81 25.74 19.87
C THR A 106 12.68 25.31 20.79
N TRP A 107 12.48 23.99 20.94
CA TRP A 107 11.52 23.45 21.92
C TRP A 107 11.89 23.82 23.36
N GLU A 108 13.20 23.84 23.65
CA GLU A 108 13.76 24.28 24.93
C GLU A 108 13.43 25.75 25.22
N GLU A 109 13.63 26.66 24.26
CA GLU A 109 13.26 28.08 24.39
C GLU A 109 11.75 28.30 24.52
N LEU A 110 10.95 27.45 23.88
CA LEU A 110 9.49 27.49 23.98
C LEU A 110 9.00 26.93 25.33
N GLY A 111 9.85 26.24 26.09
CA GLY A 111 9.50 25.58 27.35
C GLY A 111 8.52 24.41 27.16
N GLN A 112 8.50 23.80 25.98
CA GLN A 112 7.60 22.71 25.64
C GLN A 112 8.41 21.48 25.24
N GLU A 113 7.93 20.30 25.63
CA GLU A 113 8.51 19.07 25.09
C GLU A 113 8.02 18.84 23.66
N PRO A 114 8.89 18.34 22.78
CA PRO A 114 8.52 18.09 21.40
C PRO A 114 7.39 17.04 21.34
N PRO A 115 6.39 17.21 20.46
CA PRO A 115 5.14 16.45 20.46
C PRO A 115 5.25 14.98 20.02
N TRP A 116 6.46 14.46 19.82
CA TRP A 116 6.75 13.08 19.41
C TRP A 116 7.56 12.28 20.44
N LEU A 117 7.80 12.86 21.62
CA LEU A 117 8.29 12.20 22.83
C LEU A 117 7.10 11.73 23.68
#